data_AF-A0AA38N350-F1
#
_entry.id   AF-A0AA38N350-F1
#
_cell.length_a   1.000
_cell.length_b   1.000
_cell.length_c   1.000
_cell.angle_alpha   90.00
_cell.angle_beta   90.00
_cell.angle_gamma   90.00
#
_symmetry.space_group_name_H-M   'P 1'
#
loop_
_entity.id
_entity.type
_entity.pdbx_description
1 polymer ?
#
loop_
_entity_poly.entity_id
_entity_poly.type
_entity_poly.pdbx_seq_one_letter_code
_entity_poly.pdbx_strand_id
1 'polypeptide(L)'
;MTKDLKHLIYYRFHTGPVGKGPGNGFWAPGWRVWLFFMRCIDPLLEQWLGNLLARQFEGRNSKGVAKSITKQRVEPYYDLRAAFMHDILGMMPESIKQNKSKTILQHLSEAWRCWKANIPRKVPGMPTAIENIILRYIKSKADWWCSAAHYNRERIRRGATVDKAAVKKNLGRLARLYLRAEQERQHGYLKDGPYISAEQAVAIYNATVHWLESRKFAPIPFPPLTYKHDTKLLVLALEKLKEAYSVKGRLNQSQREELALIEQAYDNPQECLS
;
A
#
# COMPACT_ATOMS: atom_id res chain seq x y z
N MET A 1 -19.90 -16.09 -33.34
CA MET A 1 -19.77 -16.63 -34.71
C MET A 1 -20.86 -17.64 -35.08
N THR A 2 -20.95 -18.84 -34.48
CA THR A 2 -21.99 -19.83 -34.85
C THR A 2 -23.42 -19.36 -34.54
N LYS A 3 -23.62 -18.62 -33.44
CA LYS A 3 -24.89 -17.95 -33.13
C LYS A 3 -25.24 -16.87 -34.16
N ASP A 4 -24.27 -16.09 -34.61
CA ASP A 4 -24.48 -15.05 -35.62
C ASP A 4 -24.85 -15.66 -36.98
N LEU A 5 -24.17 -16.75 -37.37
CA LEU A 5 -24.52 -17.55 -38.55
C LEU A 5 -25.94 -18.11 -38.42
N LYS A 6 -26.33 -18.64 -37.26
CA LYS A 6 -27.70 -19.09 -37.01
C LYS A 6 -28.71 -17.95 -37.25
N HIS A 7 -28.46 -16.75 -36.73
CA HIS A 7 -29.35 -15.59 -36.96
C HIS A 7 -29.44 -15.21 -38.44
N LEU A 8 -28.32 -15.14 -39.16
CA LEU A 8 -28.28 -14.85 -40.59
C LEU A 8 -29.04 -15.89 -41.42
N ILE A 9 -28.77 -17.17 -41.16
CA ILE A 9 -29.39 -18.30 -41.86
C ILE A 9 -30.89 -18.34 -41.55
N TYR A 10 -31.30 -18.18 -40.29
CA TYR A 10 -32.70 -18.31 -39.88
C TYR A 10 -33.53 -17.13 -40.38
N TYR A 11 -32.98 -15.91 -40.39
CA TYR A 11 -33.66 -14.74 -40.95
C TYR A 11 -33.98 -14.88 -42.44
N ARG A 12 -33.14 -15.59 -43.21
CA ARG A 12 -33.40 -15.89 -44.62
C ARG A 12 -34.28 -17.13 -44.81
N PHE A 13 -34.09 -18.15 -43.98
CA PHE A 13 -34.78 -19.44 -44.10
C PHE A 13 -36.24 -19.40 -43.64
N HIS A 14 -36.56 -18.64 -42.59
CA HIS A 14 -37.93 -18.49 -42.06
C HIS A 14 -38.68 -17.34 -42.76
N THR A 15 -38.64 -17.31 -44.10
CA THR A 15 -39.35 -16.32 -44.92
C THR A 15 -40.44 -16.98 -45.77
N GLY A 16 -41.51 -16.24 -46.09
CA GLY A 16 -42.64 -16.77 -46.87
C GLY A 16 -43.51 -17.78 -46.07
N PRO A 17 -43.94 -18.91 -46.68
CA PRO A 17 -44.77 -19.92 -46.00
C PRO A 17 -44.06 -20.69 -44.86
N VAL A 18 -42.74 -20.57 -44.75
CA VAL A 18 -41.95 -21.30 -43.75
C VAL A 18 -41.95 -20.55 -42.41
N GLY A 19 -42.77 -21.02 -41.48
CA GLY A 19 -42.87 -20.47 -40.12
C GLY A 19 -41.65 -20.74 -39.23
N LYS A 20 -41.62 -20.11 -38.05
CA LYS A 20 -40.59 -20.34 -37.03
C LYS A 20 -40.71 -21.76 -36.48
N GLY A 21 -39.67 -22.57 -36.66
CA GLY A 21 -39.64 -23.94 -36.17
C GLY A 21 -38.24 -24.57 -36.26
N PRO A 22 -38.04 -25.77 -35.70
CA PRO A 22 -36.74 -26.44 -35.63
C PRO A 22 -36.24 -27.02 -36.96
N GLY A 23 -37.04 -26.97 -38.04
CA GLY A 23 -36.76 -27.64 -39.32
C GLY A 23 -35.63 -27.06 -40.18
N ASN A 24 -34.78 -26.17 -39.65
CA ASN A 24 -33.66 -25.62 -40.41
C ASN A 24 -32.37 -26.44 -40.20
N GLY A 25 -32.05 -27.28 -41.18
CA GLY A 25 -30.86 -28.14 -41.21
C GLY A 25 -29.65 -27.56 -41.94
N PHE A 26 -29.55 -26.24 -42.16
CA PHE A 26 -28.40 -25.64 -42.85
C PHE A 26 -27.15 -25.56 -41.94
N TRP A 27 -26.52 -26.71 -41.70
CA TRP A 27 -25.41 -26.88 -40.75
C TRP A 27 -24.03 -26.58 -41.34
N ALA A 28 -23.88 -26.54 -42.67
CA ALA A 28 -22.59 -26.41 -43.35
C ALA A 28 -21.75 -25.19 -42.90
N PRO A 29 -22.32 -23.98 -42.71
CA PRO A 29 -21.55 -22.84 -42.20
C PRO A 29 -21.03 -23.08 -40.78
N GLY A 30 -21.87 -23.63 -39.89
CA GLY A 30 -21.47 -23.96 -38.52
C GLY A 30 -20.41 -25.06 -38.47
N TRP A 31 -20.53 -26.08 -39.31
CA TRP A 31 -19.54 -27.16 -39.43
C TRP A 31 -18.18 -26.64 -39.88
N ARG A 32 -18.12 -25.73 -40.87
CA ARG A 32 -16.86 -25.10 -41.29
C ARG A 32 -16.18 -24.34 -40.14
N VAL A 33 -16.93 -23.65 -39.29
CA VAL A 33 -16.37 -23.00 -38.09
C VAL A 33 -15.68 -24.02 -37.18
N TRP A 34 -16.31 -25.17 -36.94
CA TRP A 34 -15.75 -26.22 -36.11
C TRP A 34 -14.55 -26.91 -36.75
N LEU A 35 -14.54 -27.11 -38.06
CA LEU A 35 -13.36 -27.63 -38.77
C LEU A 35 -12.15 -26.70 -38.64
N PHE A 36 -12.34 -25.39 -38.79
CA PHE A 36 -11.26 -24.43 -38.63
C PHE A 36 -10.79 -24.33 -37.17
N PHE A 37 -11.72 -24.46 -36.21
CA PHE A 37 -11.36 -24.57 -34.81
C PHE A 37 -10.48 -25.81 -34.55
N MET A 38 -10.89 -26.99 -35.04
CA MET A 38 -10.13 -28.23 -34.89
C MET A 38 -8.73 -28.11 -35.51
N ARG A 39 -8.65 -27.61 -36.75
CA ARG A 39 -7.38 -27.34 -37.43
C ARG A 39 -6.40 -26.49 -36.61
N CYS A 40 -6.90 -25.53 -35.83
CA CYS A 40 -6.05 -24.67 -34.99
C CYS A 40 -5.75 -25.27 -33.62
N ILE A 41 -6.66 -26.05 -33.04
CA ILE A 41 -6.51 -26.62 -31.69
C ILE A 41 -5.69 -27.91 -31.70
N ASP A 42 -5.69 -28.65 -32.81
CA ASP A 42 -4.97 -29.93 -32.96
C ASP A 42 -3.48 -29.85 -32.56
N PRO A 43 -2.65 -28.92 -33.07
CA PRO A 43 -1.24 -28.84 -32.66
C PRO A 43 -1.05 -28.42 -31.19
N LEU A 44 -1.98 -27.64 -30.62
CA LEU A 44 -1.96 -27.29 -29.19
C LEU A 44 -2.26 -28.51 -28.33
N LEU A 45 -3.26 -29.31 -28.71
CA LEU A 45 -3.64 -30.53 -28.01
C LEU A 45 -2.55 -31.58 -28.11
N GLU A 46 -1.94 -31.74 -29.28
CA GLU A 46 -0.78 -32.63 -29.45
C GLU A 46 0.33 -32.27 -28.47
N GLN A 47 0.69 -30.99 -28.37
CA GLN A 47 1.70 -30.53 -27.42
C GLN A 47 1.26 -30.72 -25.95
N TRP A 48 0.03 -30.39 -25.60
CA TRP A 48 -0.47 -30.48 -24.22
C TRP A 48 -0.61 -31.92 -23.75
N LEU A 49 -1.18 -32.79 -24.59
CA LEU A 49 -1.32 -34.22 -24.33
C LEU A 49 0.04 -34.90 -24.35
N GLY A 50 0.93 -34.56 -25.28
CA GLY A 50 2.31 -35.04 -25.31
C GLY A 50 3.04 -34.72 -23.99
N ASN A 51 2.98 -33.47 -23.53
CA ASN A 51 3.57 -33.06 -22.25
C ASN A 51 2.92 -33.75 -21.05
N LEU A 52 1.61 -33.99 -21.09
CA LEU A 52 0.88 -34.67 -20.03
C LEU A 52 1.31 -36.14 -19.93
N LEU A 53 1.36 -36.85 -21.06
CA LEU A 53 1.77 -38.24 -21.15
C LEU A 53 3.25 -38.40 -20.78
N ALA A 54 4.14 -37.55 -21.32
CA ALA A 54 5.56 -37.56 -20.96
C ALA A 54 5.73 -37.38 -19.45
N ARG A 55 5.02 -36.42 -18.83
CA ARG A 55 5.05 -36.23 -17.37
C ARG A 55 4.47 -37.42 -16.59
N GLN A 56 3.47 -38.12 -17.13
CA GLN A 56 2.84 -39.28 -16.50
C GLN A 56 3.78 -40.49 -16.49
N PHE A 57 4.47 -40.74 -17.60
CA PHE A 57 5.31 -41.92 -17.78
C PHE A 57 6.77 -41.70 -17.35
N GLU A 58 7.36 -40.54 -17.65
CA GLU A 58 8.76 -40.20 -17.34
C GLU A 58 8.91 -39.48 -16.00
N GLY A 59 7.80 -39.03 -15.41
CA GLY A 59 7.79 -38.26 -14.16
C GLY A 59 8.17 -36.79 -14.35
N ARG A 60 8.29 -36.06 -13.23
CA ARG A 60 8.57 -34.60 -13.25
C ARG A 60 10.03 -34.28 -12.94
N ASN A 61 10.69 -33.60 -13.86
CA ASN A 61 12.01 -33.01 -13.62
C ASN A 61 11.93 -31.81 -12.66
N SER A 62 12.29 -32.04 -11.40
CA SER A 62 12.14 -31.06 -10.31
C SER A 62 13.07 -29.85 -10.40
N LYS A 63 14.24 -30.00 -11.03
CA LYS A 63 15.27 -28.95 -11.20
C LYS A 63 15.69 -28.70 -12.66
N GLY A 64 15.00 -29.31 -13.63
CA GLY A 64 15.41 -29.23 -15.05
C GLY A 64 15.18 -27.86 -15.70
N VAL A 65 14.32 -27.01 -15.12
CA VAL A 65 13.98 -25.70 -15.69
C VAL A 65 14.18 -24.59 -14.67
N ALA A 66 14.98 -23.60 -15.03
CA ALA A 66 15.14 -22.37 -14.26
C ALA A 66 13.82 -21.59 -14.24
N LYS A 67 13.33 -21.28 -13.04
CA LYS A 67 12.06 -20.58 -12.87
C LYS A 67 12.22 -19.10 -13.21
N SER A 68 11.38 -18.59 -14.10
CA SER A 68 11.30 -17.15 -14.37
C SER A 68 10.83 -16.38 -13.14
N ILE A 69 11.31 -15.14 -13.01
CA ILE A 69 10.94 -14.25 -11.92
C ILE A 69 9.61 -13.59 -12.27
N THR A 70 8.52 -14.16 -11.74
CA THR A 70 7.19 -13.57 -11.86
C THR A 70 6.97 -12.46 -10.84
N LYS A 71 5.90 -11.67 -11.00
CA LYS A 71 5.53 -10.54 -10.12
C LYS A 71 5.58 -10.86 -8.62
N GLN A 72 5.21 -12.08 -8.22
CA GLN A 72 5.22 -12.53 -6.82
C GLN A 72 6.64 -12.64 -6.22
N ARG A 73 7.66 -12.86 -7.07
CA ARG A 73 9.04 -13.14 -6.68
C ARG A 73 9.99 -11.96 -6.86
N VAL A 74 9.50 -10.82 -7.35
CA VAL A 74 10.33 -9.63 -7.56
C VAL A 74 10.95 -9.11 -6.25
N GLU A 75 10.15 -8.96 -5.18
CA GLU A 75 10.67 -8.45 -3.89
C GLU A 75 11.64 -9.44 -3.21
N PRO A 76 11.36 -10.76 -3.15
CA PRO A 76 12.31 -11.75 -2.62
C PRO A 76 13.62 -11.84 -3.41
N TYR A 77 13.56 -11.70 -4.75
CA TYR A 77 14.75 -11.82 -5.59
C TYR A 77 15.62 -10.54 -5.57
N TYR A 78 15.02 -9.39 -5.27
CA TYR A 78 15.76 -8.14 -5.04
C TYR A 78 16.56 -8.14 -3.71
N ASP A 79 16.66 -9.28 -3.01
CA ASP A 79 17.46 -9.36 -1.80
C ASP A 79 18.97 -9.23 -2.11
N LEU A 80 19.53 -8.07 -1.80
CA LEU A 80 20.92 -7.70 -2.07
C LEU A 80 21.96 -8.51 -1.27
N ARG A 81 21.53 -9.50 -0.48
CA ARG A 81 22.40 -10.32 0.38
C ARG A 81 23.52 -11.00 -0.40
N ALA A 82 23.24 -11.56 -1.59
CA ALA A 82 24.26 -12.25 -2.37
C ALA A 82 25.38 -11.30 -2.85
N ALA A 83 25.00 -10.16 -3.43
CA ALA A 83 25.95 -9.13 -3.86
C ALA A 83 26.73 -8.55 -2.67
N PHE A 84 26.05 -8.25 -1.56
CA PHE A 84 26.67 -7.79 -0.33
C PHE A 84 27.69 -8.78 0.25
N MET A 85 27.36 -10.07 0.21
CA MET A 85 28.26 -11.13 0.68
C MET A 85 29.51 -11.24 -0.20
N HIS A 86 29.37 -11.09 -1.51
CA HIS A 86 30.51 -11.07 -2.43
C HIS A 86 31.47 -9.92 -2.10
N ASP A 87 30.94 -8.70 -1.92
CA ASP A 87 31.76 -7.53 -1.56
C ASP A 87 32.47 -7.69 -0.21
N ILE A 88 31.77 -8.26 0.79
CA ILE A 88 32.35 -8.48 2.13
C ILE A 88 33.43 -9.56 2.12
N LEU A 89 33.22 -10.67 1.41
CA LEU A 89 34.20 -11.74 1.31
C LEU A 89 35.46 -11.30 0.54
N GLY A 90 35.33 -10.33 -0.37
CA GLY A 90 36.47 -9.71 -1.06
C GLY A 90 37.30 -8.77 -0.17
N MET A 91 36.70 -8.15 0.85
CA MET A 91 37.38 -7.17 1.73
C MET A 91 37.92 -7.77 3.03
N MET A 92 37.45 -8.95 3.44
CA MET A 92 37.93 -9.61 4.66
C MET A 92 39.22 -10.43 4.41
N PRO A 93 40.19 -10.44 5.34
CA PRO A 93 41.30 -11.39 5.33
C PRO A 93 40.81 -12.84 5.41
N GLU A 94 41.49 -13.76 4.72
CA GLU A 94 41.09 -15.18 4.61
C GLU A 94 40.86 -15.89 5.94
N SER A 95 41.58 -15.49 7.00
CA SER A 95 41.46 -16.06 8.35
C SER A 95 40.14 -15.73 9.08
N ILE A 96 39.34 -14.75 8.62
CA ILE A 96 38.16 -14.24 9.34
C ILE A 96 36.83 -14.49 8.60
N LYS A 97 36.88 -14.93 7.34
CA LYS A 97 35.76 -14.84 6.38
C LYS A 97 34.46 -15.56 6.79
N GLN A 98 34.55 -16.80 7.28
CA GLN A 98 33.35 -17.61 7.51
C GLN A 98 32.63 -17.24 8.82
N ASN A 99 33.37 -16.90 9.88
CA ASN A 99 32.83 -16.75 11.23
C ASN A 99 32.00 -15.46 11.43
N LYS A 100 32.31 -14.38 10.71
CA LYS A 100 31.66 -13.06 10.92
C LYS A 100 30.60 -12.68 9.87
N SER A 101 30.54 -13.41 8.75
CA SER A 101 29.65 -13.09 7.63
C SER A 101 28.16 -13.04 8.00
N LYS A 102 27.68 -14.00 8.80
CA LYS A 102 26.28 -14.04 9.28
C LYS A 102 25.94 -12.84 10.16
N THR A 103 26.83 -12.43 11.05
CA THR A 103 26.63 -11.27 11.93
C THR A 103 26.57 -9.97 11.13
N ILE A 104 27.42 -9.82 10.11
CA ILE A 104 27.39 -8.65 9.24
C ILE A 104 26.07 -8.57 8.44
N LEU A 105 25.53 -9.71 7.99
CA LEU A 105 24.20 -9.78 7.36
C LEU A 105 23.05 -9.39 8.32
N GLN A 106 23.18 -9.70 9.61
CA GLN A 106 22.23 -9.24 10.62
C GLN A 106 22.32 -7.73 10.78
N HIS A 107 23.54 -7.16 10.81
CA HIS A 107 23.72 -5.71 10.81
C HIS A 107 23.09 -5.06 9.58
N LEU A 108 23.26 -5.61 8.37
CA LEU A 108 22.57 -5.09 7.17
C LEU A 108 21.04 -5.12 7.32
N SER A 109 20.49 -6.25 7.78
CA SER A 109 19.05 -6.42 7.94
C SER A 109 18.47 -5.44 8.97
N GLU A 110 19.18 -5.22 10.06
CA GLU A 110 18.80 -4.28 11.10
C GLU A 110 18.94 -2.82 10.63
N ALA A 111 19.96 -2.51 9.82
CA ALA A 111 20.16 -1.16 9.30
C ALA A 111 19.00 -0.76 8.39
N TRP A 112 18.47 -1.73 7.64
CA TRP A 112 17.25 -1.54 6.85
C TRP A 112 16.00 -1.31 7.70
N ARG A 113 15.90 -1.93 8.89
CA ARG A 113 14.78 -1.68 9.81
C ARG A 113 14.89 -0.29 10.43
N CYS A 114 16.07 0.09 10.92
CA CYS A 114 16.33 1.43 11.45
C CYS A 114 16.02 2.51 10.41
N TRP A 115 16.45 2.33 9.15
CA TRP A 115 16.16 3.25 8.06
C TRP A 115 14.64 3.42 7.83
N LYS A 116 13.87 2.32 7.83
CA LYS A 116 12.39 2.37 7.68
C LYS A 116 11.67 2.98 8.88
N ALA A 117 12.30 3.01 10.05
CA ALA A 117 11.77 3.60 11.27
C ALA A 117 12.28 5.04 11.50
N ASN A 118 13.15 5.54 10.61
CA ASN A 118 13.86 6.81 10.75
C ASN A 118 14.64 6.94 12.07
N ILE A 119 15.22 5.83 12.55
CA ILE A 119 16.03 5.82 13.77
C ILE A 119 17.51 5.96 13.38
N PRO A 120 18.24 6.96 13.91
CA PRO A 120 19.67 7.08 13.67
C PRO A 120 20.38 5.86 14.28
N ARG A 121 21.20 5.19 13.46
CA ARG A 121 21.95 4.01 13.89
C ARG A 121 23.44 4.30 13.82
N LYS A 122 24.12 4.16 14.96
CA LYS A 122 25.57 4.08 15.06
C LYS A 122 25.90 2.85 15.91
N VAL A 123 26.64 1.89 15.36
CA VAL A 123 27.03 0.69 16.10
C VAL A 123 28.40 0.96 16.74
N PRO A 124 28.52 0.95 18.08
CA PRO A 124 29.81 1.13 18.74
C PRO A 124 30.79 0.03 18.32
N GLY A 125 32.02 0.40 17.98
CA GLY A 125 33.10 -0.55 17.64
C GLY A 125 32.99 -1.23 16.27
N MET A 126 32.08 -0.81 15.39
CA MET A 126 32.02 -1.34 14.02
C MET A 126 33.16 -0.75 13.16
N PRO A 127 33.89 -1.57 12.38
CA PRO A 127 34.86 -1.05 11.42
C PRO A 127 34.19 -0.15 10.37
N THR A 128 34.75 1.04 10.15
CA THR A 128 34.22 2.06 9.21
C THR A 128 34.07 1.51 7.78
N ALA A 129 34.95 0.63 7.34
CA ALA A 129 34.84 -0.03 6.04
C ALA A 129 33.53 -0.85 5.91
N ILE A 130 33.14 -1.59 6.95
CA ILE A 130 31.91 -2.39 6.96
C ILE A 130 30.69 -1.47 7.06
N GLU A 131 30.75 -0.44 7.90
CA GLU A 131 29.68 0.54 8.05
C GLU A 131 29.37 1.24 6.71
N ASN A 132 30.39 1.69 5.99
CA ASN A 132 30.24 2.36 4.69
C ASN A 132 29.61 1.45 3.63
N ILE A 133 29.97 0.16 3.59
CA ILE A 133 29.35 -0.81 2.68
C ILE A 133 27.89 -1.00 3.03
N ILE A 134 27.56 -1.19 4.32
CA ILE A 134 26.17 -1.29 4.78
C ILE A 134 25.38 -0.06 4.35
N LEU A 135 25.89 1.15 4.60
CA LEU A 135 25.24 2.40 4.19
C LEU A 135 25.02 2.49 2.68
N ARG A 136 26.00 2.07 1.86
CA ARG A 136 25.87 2.01 0.40
C ARG A 136 24.72 1.09 -0.04
N TYR A 137 24.66 -0.12 0.51
CA TYR A 137 23.60 -1.08 0.17
C TYR A 137 22.23 -0.66 0.71
N ILE A 138 22.18 -0.03 1.89
CA ILE A 138 20.93 0.54 2.43
C ILE A 138 20.43 1.69 1.56
N LYS A 139 21.31 2.57 1.10
CA LYS A 139 20.95 3.65 0.16
C LYS A 139 20.42 3.09 -1.15
N SER A 140 21.11 2.14 -1.77
CA SER A 140 20.62 1.49 -3.00
C SER A 140 19.24 0.86 -2.82
N LYS A 141 19.03 0.12 -1.72
CA LYS A 141 17.74 -0.49 -1.39
C LYS A 141 16.65 0.55 -1.11
N ALA A 142 16.99 1.65 -0.46
CA ALA A 142 16.12 2.78 -0.21
C ALA A 142 15.64 3.44 -1.52
N ASP A 143 16.56 3.70 -2.44
CA ASP A 143 16.26 4.34 -3.72
C ASP A 143 15.31 3.49 -4.56
N TRP A 144 15.54 2.17 -4.62
CA TRP A 144 14.60 1.23 -5.23
C TRP A 144 13.24 1.21 -4.53
N TRP A 145 13.23 1.20 -3.19
CA TRP A 145 11.99 1.12 -2.41
C TRP A 145 11.12 2.37 -2.59
N CYS A 146 11.73 3.56 -2.62
CA CYS A 146 11.09 4.85 -2.90
C CYS A 146 10.59 4.92 -4.33
N SER A 147 11.44 4.58 -5.32
CA SER A 147 11.05 4.58 -6.73
C SER A 147 9.86 3.67 -7.00
N ALA A 148 9.87 2.46 -6.41
CA ALA A 148 8.75 1.54 -6.50
C ALA A 148 7.49 2.06 -5.77
N ALA A 149 7.63 2.86 -4.70
CA ALA A 149 6.49 3.50 -4.04
C ALA A 149 5.85 4.57 -4.95
N HIS A 150 6.65 5.44 -5.57
CA HIS A 150 6.16 6.47 -6.49
C HIS A 150 5.54 5.88 -7.76
N TYR A 151 6.20 4.88 -8.36
CA TYR A 151 5.67 4.18 -9.53
C TYR A 151 4.29 3.56 -9.26
N ASN A 152 4.14 2.84 -8.15
CA ASN A 152 2.85 2.25 -7.80
C ASN A 152 1.80 3.31 -7.42
N ARG A 153 2.21 4.41 -6.77
CA ARG A 153 1.30 5.51 -6.44
C ARG A 153 0.71 6.12 -7.70
N GLU A 154 1.54 6.37 -8.71
CA GLU A 154 1.08 6.94 -9.97
C GLU A 154 0.14 5.99 -10.74
N ARG A 155 0.43 4.68 -10.73
CA ARG A 155 -0.46 3.68 -11.32
C ARG A 155 -1.83 3.63 -10.64
N ILE A 156 -1.86 3.71 -9.31
CA ILE A 156 -3.10 3.78 -8.53
C ILE A 156 -3.85 5.06 -8.86
N ARG A 157 -3.16 6.20 -8.93
CA ARG A 157 -3.75 7.50 -9.27
C ARG A 157 -4.41 7.50 -10.65
N ARG A 158 -3.80 6.84 -11.63
CA ARG A 158 -4.33 6.70 -13.00
C ARG A 158 -5.46 5.68 -13.15
N GLY A 159 -5.85 4.98 -12.08
CA GLY A 159 -6.86 3.92 -12.16
C GLY A 159 -6.41 2.69 -12.93
N ALA A 160 -5.09 2.45 -13.05
CA ALA A 160 -4.58 1.24 -13.71
C ALA A 160 -4.91 -0.02 -12.88
N THR A 161 -4.88 -1.19 -13.52
CA THR A 161 -5.08 -2.47 -12.82
C THR A 161 -3.99 -2.72 -11.79
N VAL A 162 -4.33 -2.61 -10.51
CA VAL A 162 -3.44 -2.80 -9.37
C VAL A 162 -4.07 -3.77 -8.38
N ASP A 163 -3.25 -4.65 -7.81
CA ASP A 163 -3.68 -5.62 -6.80
C ASP A 163 -3.95 -4.92 -5.47
N LYS A 164 -5.00 -5.33 -4.75
CA LYS A 164 -5.34 -4.89 -3.39
C LYS A 164 -4.15 -4.94 -2.44
N ALA A 165 -3.33 -5.99 -2.52
CA ALA A 165 -2.13 -6.11 -1.68
C ALA A 165 -1.10 -5.02 -2.00
N ALA A 166 -0.94 -4.66 -3.28
CA ALA A 166 -0.04 -3.60 -3.70
C ALA A 166 -0.53 -2.22 -3.24
N VAL A 167 -1.85 -1.97 -3.25
CA VAL A 167 -2.44 -0.73 -2.70
C VAL A 167 -2.15 -0.59 -1.20
N LYS A 168 -2.41 -1.63 -0.41
CA LYS A 168 -2.12 -1.64 1.04
C LYS A 168 -0.63 -1.44 1.32
N LYS A 169 0.24 -2.15 0.59
CA LYS A 169 1.69 -1.96 0.70
C LYS A 169 2.08 -0.52 0.38
N ASN A 170 1.56 0.06 -0.71
CA ASN A 170 1.88 1.42 -1.14
C ASN A 170 1.47 2.46 -0.10
N LEU A 171 0.27 2.35 0.49
CA LEU A 171 -0.16 3.20 1.61
C LEU A 171 0.84 3.16 2.76
N GLY A 172 1.25 1.96 3.19
CA GLY A 172 2.25 1.79 4.25
C GLY A 172 3.63 2.35 3.89
N ARG A 173 4.01 2.33 2.60
CA ARG A 173 5.26 2.95 2.13
C ARG A 173 5.18 4.48 2.22
N LEU A 174 4.12 5.07 1.69
CA LEU A 174 3.93 6.52 1.68
C LEU A 174 3.77 7.09 3.08
N ALA A 175 3.07 6.40 3.99
CA ALA A 175 2.96 6.83 5.38
C ALA A 175 4.34 6.93 6.07
N ARG A 176 5.24 5.97 5.80
CA ARG A 176 6.61 6.03 6.32
C ARG A 176 7.44 7.16 5.72
N LEU A 177 7.30 7.41 4.41
CA LEU A 177 7.98 8.54 3.75
C LEU A 177 7.48 9.88 4.29
N TYR A 178 6.18 10.01 4.49
CA TYR A 178 5.57 11.19 5.07
C TYR A 178 6.09 11.46 6.48
N LEU A 179 6.00 10.46 7.38
CA LEU A 179 6.48 10.62 8.75
C LEU A 179 7.97 10.94 8.82
N ARG A 180 8.77 10.37 7.93
CA ARG A 180 10.19 10.70 7.83
C ARG A 180 10.42 12.15 7.42
N ALA A 181 9.74 12.62 6.38
CA ALA A 181 9.85 14.00 5.93
C ALA A 181 9.32 14.98 7.00
N GLU A 182 8.28 14.60 7.74
CA GLU A 182 7.71 15.40 8.81
C GLU A 182 8.64 15.51 10.02
N GLN A 183 9.31 14.42 10.40
CA GLN A 183 10.34 14.45 11.43
C GLN A 183 11.52 15.35 11.03
N GLU A 184 11.95 15.29 9.77
CA GLU A 184 13.00 16.17 9.25
C GLU A 184 12.56 17.63 9.25
N ARG A 185 11.31 17.92 8.86
CA ARG A 185 10.74 19.27 8.88
C ARG A 185 10.71 19.85 10.29
N GLN A 186 10.30 19.06 11.27
CA GLN A 186 10.27 19.47 12.68
C GLN A 186 11.68 19.69 13.23
N HIS A 187 12.62 18.82 12.89
CA HIS A 187 14.03 18.98 13.26
C HIS A 187 14.64 20.26 12.63
N GLY A 188 14.36 20.49 11.35
CA GLY A 188 14.78 21.70 10.63
C GLY A 188 14.24 22.97 11.27
N TYR A 189 12.95 23.00 11.66
CA TYR A 189 12.37 24.14 12.37
C TYR A 189 13.08 24.45 13.70
N LEU A 190 13.42 23.43 14.49
CA LEU A 190 14.14 23.62 15.75
C LEU A 190 15.58 24.07 15.54
N LYS A 191 16.20 23.66 14.43
CA LYS A 191 17.58 23.98 14.09
C LYS A 191 17.73 25.38 13.49
N ASP A 192 16.86 25.73 12.53
CA ASP A 192 16.90 26.98 11.79
C ASP A 192 16.20 28.12 12.55
N GLY A 193 15.35 27.76 13.52
CA GLY A 193 14.53 28.68 14.28
C GLY A 193 13.18 28.97 13.60
N PRO A 194 12.37 29.87 14.20
CA PRO A 194 11.09 30.25 13.64
C PRO A 194 11.22 30.87 12.25
N TYR A 195 10.42 30.39 11.29
CA TYR A 195 10.39 30.95 9.93
C TYR A 195 9.72 32.34 9.86
N ILE A 196 9.00 32.73 10.92
CA ILE A 196 8.41 34.06 11.06
C ILE A 196 9.40 34.97 11.78
N SER A 197 9.72 36.12 11.20
CA SER A 197 10.54 37.11 11.88
C SER A 197 9.76 37.77 13.02
N ALA A 198 10.48 38.28 14.02
CA ALA A 198 9.85 38.99 15.14
C ALA A 198 9.03 40.21 14.65
N GLU A 199 9.53 40.93 13.65
CA GLU A 199 8.84 42.07 13.03
C GLU A 199 7.52 41.65 12.37
N GLN A 200 7.53 40.57 11.58
CA GLN A 200 6.32 40.02 10.97
C GLN A 200 5.33 39.54 12.01
N ALA A 201 5.80 38.89 13.07
CA ALA A 201 4.94 38.43 14.16
C ALA A 201 4.27 39.60 14.88
N VAL A 202 5.01 40.69 15.16
CA VAL A 202 4.47 41.92 15.75
C VAL A 202 3.47 42.59 14.82
N ALA A 203 3.75 42.65 13.52
CA ALA A 203 2.82 43.20 12.54
C ALA A 203 1.50 42.42 12.49
N ILE A 204 1.55 41.08 12.45
CA ILE A 204 0.37 40.21 12.48
C ILE A 204 -0.40 40.39 13.79
N TYR A 205 0.32 40.44 14.92
CA TYR A 205 -0.28 40.64 16.24
C TYR A 205 -1.02 41.99 16.31
N ASN A 206 -0.36 43.09 15.96
CA ASN A 206 -0.93 44.43 15.99
C ASN A 206 -2.14 44.56 15.05
N ALA A 207 -2.04 44.02 13.82
CA ALA A 207 -3.16 44.00 12.89
C ALA A 207 -4.36 43.24 13.46
N THR A 208 -4.12 42.11 14.15
CA THR A 208 -5.17 41.33 14.80
C THR A 208 -5.79 42.10 15.97
N VAL A 209 -4.99 42.77 16.80
CA VAL A 209 -5.48 43.59 17.92
C VAL A 209 -6.36 44.72 17.42
N HIS A 210 -5.88 45.52 16.46
CA HIS A 210 -6.66 46.64 15.91
C HIS A 210 -7.96 46.16 15.25
N TRP A 211 -7.93 45.01 14.57
CA TRP A 211 -9.14 44.41 14.02
C TRP A 211 -10.15 44.08 15.13
N LEU A 212 -9.73 43.36 16.18
CA LEU A 212 -10.61 42.98 17.30
C LEU A 212 -11.17 44.20 18.05
N GLU A 213 -10.36 45.24 18.26
CA GLU A 213 -10.78 46.52 18.84
C GLU A 213 -11.83 47.23 17.98
N SER A 214 -11.60 47.31 16.67
CA SER A 214 -12.55 47.93 15.72
C SER A 214 -13.91 47.24 15.72
N ARG A 215 -13.92 45.92 15.97
CA ARG A 215 -15.12 45.09 16.08
C ARG A 215 -15.72 45.09 17.49
N LYS A 216 -15.10 45.79 18.45
CA LYS A 216 -15.47 45.79 19.87
C LYS A 216 -15.62 44.36 20.41
N PHE A 217 -14.71 43.48 20.03
CA PHE A 217 -14.77 42.07 20.40
C PHE A 217 -14.55 41.90 21.90
N ALA A 218 -15.46 41.17 22.57
CA ALA A 218 -15.28 40.74 23.94
C ALA A 218 -14.55 39.40 23.97
N PRO A 219 -13.39 39.27 24.65
CA PRO A 219 -12.68 38.00 24.78
C PRO A 219 -13.58 36.90 25.35
N ILE A 220 -13.48 35.68 24.78
CA ILE A 220 -14.26 34.53 25.23
C ILE A 220 -13.77 34.16 26.64
N PRO A 221 -14.65 34.19 27.67
CA PRO A 221 -14.25 33.81 29.02
C PRO A 221 -14.06 32.30 29.11
N PHE A 222 -13.33 31.86 30.14
CA PHE A 222 -13.34 30.46 30.53
C PHE A 222 -14.78 30.02 30.88
N PRO A 223 -15.20 28.78 30.56
CA PRO A 223 -16.52 28.28 30.94
C PRO A 223 -16.73 28.40 32.46
N PRO A 224 -17.72 29.20 32.93
CA PRO A 224 -17.95 29.35 34.36
C PRO A 224 -18.51 28.07 34.96
N LEU A 225 -18.32 27.85 36.27
CA LEU A 225 -18.83 26.68 37.01
C LEU A 225 -20.33 26.43 36.82
N THR A 226 -21.10 27.48 36.52
CA THR A 226 -22.54 27.41 36.27
C THR A 226 -22.86 28.09 34.95
N TYR A 227 -22.56 27.45 33.82
CA TYR A 227 -22.95 27.97 32.52
C TYR A 227 -24.27 27.34 32.03
N LYS A 228 -25.19 28.20 31.60
CA LYS A 228 -26.55 27.82 31.18
C LYS A 228 -26.60 26.81 30.02
N HIS A 229 -25.54 26.74 29.21
CA HIS A 229 -25.52 25.94 27.99
C HIS A 229 -24.52 24.78 28.01
N ASP A 230 -23.83 24.50 29.13
CA ASP A 230 -22.80 23.46 29.20
C ASP A 230 -23.32 22.09 28.77
N THR A 231 -24.45 21.67 29.34
CA THR A 231 -25.05 20.37 29.04
C THR A 231 -25.47 20.25 27.57
N LYS A 232 -25.90 21.36 26.95
CA LYS A 232 -26.24 21.36 25.52
C LYS A 232 -25.00 21.22 24.64
N LEU A 233 -23.91 21.90 25.00
CA LEU A 233 -22.63 21.78 24.28
C LEU A 233 -22.02 20.39 24.45
N LEU A 234 -22.10 19.81 25.66
CA LEU A 234 -21.66 18.44 25.92
C LEU A 234 -22.44 17.44 25.08
N VAL A 235 -23.77 17.51 25.05
CA VAL A 235 -24.60 16.60 24.24
C VAL A 235 -24.22 16.69 22.77
N LEU A 236 -24.04 17.90 22.22
CA LEU A 236 -23.60 18.08 20.83
C LEU A 236 -22.22 17.45 20.56
N ALA A 237 -21.29 17.57 21.51
CA ALA A 237 -19.96 16.97 21.40
C ALA A 237 -20.03 15.44 21.45
N LEU A 238 -20.79 14.87 22.38
CA LEU A 238 -20.98 13.43 22.53
C LEU A 238 -21.68 12.81 21.31
N GLU A 239 -22.67 13.49 20.73
CA GLU A 239 -23.31 13.08 19.49
C GLU A 239 -22.29 12.97 18.35
N LYS A 240 -21.44 14.00 18.19
CA LYS A 240 -20.39 14.03 17.17
C LYS A 240 -19.36 12.91 17.36
N LEU A 241 -19.00 12.58 18.60
CA LEU A 241 -18.08 11.48 18.88
C LEU A 241 -18.73 10.12 18.60
N LYS A 242 -20.01 9.94 18.97
CA LYS A 242 -20.76 8.70 18.75
C LYS A 242 -21.00 8.43 17.25
N GLU A 243 -21.25 9.46 16.45
CA GLU A 243 -21.44 9.36 14.99
C GLU A 243 -20.30 8.60 14.31
N ALA A 244 -19.05 8.77 14.77
CA ALA A 244 -17.84 8.13 14.22
C ALA A 244 -17.83 6.59 14.32
N TYR A 245 -18.72 6.01 15.14
CA TYR A 245 -18.81 4.59 15.43
C TYR A 245 -20.05 3.91 14.85
N SER A 246 -21.04 4.69 14.41
CA SER A 246 -22.36 4.20 13.93
C SER A 246 -22.30 3.18 12.78
N VAL A 247 -21.30 3.27 11.90
CA VAL A 247 -21.17 2.43 10.69
C VAL A 247 -20.18 1.25 10.88
N LYS A 248 -19.43 1.21 11.99
CA LYS A 248 -18.36 0.22 12.18
C LYS A 248 -18.91 -1.10 12.73
N GLY A 249 -18.83 -2.17 11.93
CA GLY A 249 -19.24 -3.52 12.36
C GLY A 249 -18.28 -4.21 13.36
N ARG A 250 -17.07 -3.67 13.59
CA ARG A 250 -16.10 -4.18 14.58
C ARG A 250 -15.37 -3.02 15.24
N LEU A 251 -15.33 -3.05 16.57
CA LEU A 251 -14.69 -2.05 17.41
C LEU A 251 -13.43 -2.65 18.06
N ASN A 252 -12.37 -1.85 18.16
CA ASN A 252 -11.17 -2.24 18.90
C ASN A 252 -11.34 -1.93 20.41
N GLN A 253 -10.27 -2.12 21.20
CA GLN A 253 -10.34 -1.85 22.64
C GLN A 253 -10.54 -0.35 22.95
N SER A 254 -9.70 0.52 22.39
CA SER A 254 -9.76 1.96 22.64
C SER A 254 -11.11 2.58 22.22
N GLN A 255 -11.72 2.06 21.16
CA GLN A 255 -13.04 2.51 20.69
C GLN A 255 -14.17 2.06 21.61
N ARG A 256 -14.04 0.88 22.23
CA ARG A 256 -15.01 0.43 23.24
C ARG A 256 -14.87 1.23 24.54
N GLU A 257 -13.64 1.54 24.94
CA GLU A 257 -13.36 2.44 26.06
C GLU A 257 -13.93 3.84 25.77
N GLU A 258 -13.71 4.38 24.58
CA GLU A 258 -14.27 5.68 24.19
C GLU A 258 -15.80 5.69 24.19
N LEU A 259 -16.45 4.63 23.68
CA LEU A 259 -17.91 4.53 23.75
C LEU A 259 -18.42 4.42 25.19
N ALA A 260 -17.74 3.67 26.04
CA ALA A 260 -18.08 3.58 27.46
C ALA A 260 -17.94 4.94 28.16
N LEU A 261 -16.89 5.70 27.84
CA LEU A 261 -16.72 7.08 28.35
C LEU A 261 -17.82 8.01 27.84
N ILE A 262 -18.23 7.87 26.58
CA ILE A 262 -19.34 8.65 26.00
C ILE A 262 -20.65 8.32 26.73
N GLU A 263 -20.93 7.04 26.98
CA GLU A 263 -22.13 6.60 27.72
C GLU A 263 -22.10 7.09 29.16
N GLN A 264 -20.98 6.96 29.86
CA GLN A 264 -20.80 7.49 31.22
C GLN A 264 -21.02 9.02 31.27
N ALA A 265 -20.54 9.74 30.25
CA ALA A 265 -20.75 11.19 30.14
C ALA A 265 -22.21 11.58 29.87
N TYR A 266 -23.01 10.71 29.22
CA TYR A 266 -24.46 10.90 29.10
C TYR A 266 -25.18 10.63 30.42
N ASP A 267 -24.76 9.60 31.17
CA ASP A 267 -25.39 9.20 32.42
C ASP A 267 -25.14 10.23 33.54
N ASN A 268 -23.89 10.72 33.66
CA ASN A 268 -23.50 11.72 34.66
C ASN A 268 -22.87 12.98 34.00
N PRO A 269 -23.67 13.86 33.36
CA PRO A 269 -23.15 15.04 32.65
C PRO A 269 -22.39 16.01 33.56
N GLN A 270 -22.81 16.16 34.82
CA GLN A 270 -22.18 17.11 35.76
C GLN A 270 -20.81 16.63 36.24
N GLU A 271 -20.63 15.32 36.42
CA GLU A 271 -19.34 14.71 36.78
C GLU A 271 -18.36 14.75 35.59
N CYS A 272 -18.86 14.60 34.36
CA CYS A 272 -18.05 14.76 33.17
C CYS A 272 -17.56 16.20 32.94
N LEU A 273 -18.34 17.19 33.39
CA LEU A 273 -18.03 18.62 33.25
C LEU A 273 -17.15 19.16 34.38
N SER A 274 -17.05 18.46 35.51
CA SER A 274 -16.22 18.83 36.66
C SER A 274 -14.76 18.45 36.47
#